data_AF-A0A7Y6MHA3-F1
#
_entry.id   AF-A0A7Y6MHA3-F1
#
_cell.length_a   1.000
_cell.length_b   1.000
_cell.length_c   1.000
_cell.angle_alpha   90.00
_cell.angle_beta   90.00
_cell.angle_gamma   90.00
#
_symmetry.space_group_name_H-M   'P 1'
#
loop_
_entity.id
_entity.type
_entity.pdbx_description
1 polymer ?
#
loop_
_entity_poly.entity_id
_entity_poly.type
_entity_poly.pdbx_seq_one_letter_code
_entity_poly.pdbx_strand_id
1 'polypeptide(L)'
;MTQHMARAGHARPARTVAEQGAGIGRLTVGVVAMAATLPYLTIKTLWLTGHPVGVTDEALLNDPTMVGMNAMTFGMDAVGLALALSFTTRRGMRLPGWLVLLPLWVASGLLGTIVATVPLAFVAQGPSLLDTGGPIRPWVYATVYGGFSVQGVCLLTAFALYTRDRWGHVLLAPLARAQAGPSAAFQRVVATGALGVSVLLGGTRLYWAAGGDAGLPPAMAAAPHSFNAVVQDGLKGLLAVGGAVALLAVVRARGRGPLWRPLTVAWLGSGTMFAWGLYAMLLTVTDAPLGGEPGGALGLVQLFETLTGLVMGMCGAFLLAERGSGVRHVQAAQHPLEREDREGDRRAADRGHG
;
A
#
# COMPACT_ATOMS: atom_id res chain seq x y z
N MET A 1 41.36 51.62 27.76
CA MET A 1 41.66 50.25 28.25
C MET A 1 40.36 49.62 28.75
N THR A 2 39.55 49.05 27.85
CA THR A 2 38.55 47.99 28.13
C THR A 2 37.95 47.52 26.81
N GLN A 3 38.33 46.32 26.38
CA GLN A 3 37.87 45.66 25.16
C GLN A 3 36.45 45.10 25.36
N HIS A 4 35.51 45.49 24.51
CA HIS A 4 34.24 44.77 24.32
C HIS A 4 34.44 43.72 23.22
N MET A 5 34.78 42.49 23.61
CA MET A 5 34.74 41.33 22.72
C MET A 5 33.30 40.87 22.54
N ALA A 6 32.73 41.12 21.36
CA ALA A 6 31.48 40.51 20.91
C ALA A 6 31.75 39.01 20.59
N ARG A 7 31.15 38.11 21.38
CA ARG A 7 31.08 36.68 21.06
C ARG A 7 30.20 36.48 19.83
N ALA A 8 30.81 36.21 18.68
CA ALA A 8 30.12 35.69 17.51
C ALA A 8 29.57 34.29 17.81
N GLY A 9 28.27 34.20 18.08
CA GLY A 9 27.55 32.94 18.22
C GLY A 9 27.62 32.16 16.91
N HIS A 10 28.42 31.10 16.89
CA HIS A 10 28.44 30.15 15.79
C HIS A 10 27.08 29.44 15.74
N ALA A 11 26.23 29.85 14.80
CA ALA A 11 25.02 29.12 14.46
C ALA A 11 25.42 27.69 14.07
N ARG A 12 25.01 26.70 14.88
CA ARG A 12 25.17 25.29 14.53
C ARG A 12 24.49 25.05 13.17
N PRO A 13 25.17 24.45 12.18
CA PRO A 13 24.55 24.13 10.91
C PRO A 13 23.34 23.24 11.15
N ALA A 14 22.22 23.59 10.52
CA ALA A 14 21.00 22.79 10.56
C ALA A 14 21.31 21.39 10.04
N ARG A 15 21.25 20.39 10.93
CA ARG A 15 21.39 18.98 10.55
C ARG A 15 20.39 18.69 9.44
N THR A 16 20.87 18.21 8.30
CA THR A 16 20.01 17.77 7.21
C THR A 16 19.04 16.69 7.73
N VAL A 17 17.85 16.57 7.14
CA VAL A 17 16.84 15.54 7.49
C VAL A 17 17.44 14.12 7.50
N ALA A 18 18.52 13.88 6.74
CA ALA A 18 19.27 12.64 6.71
C ALA A 18 20.07 12.32 8.01
N GLU A 19 20.38 13.32 8.82
CA GLU A 19 21.11 13.16 10.09
C GLU A 19 20.19 12.94 11.29
N GLN A 20 18.91 13.29 11.18
CA GLN A 20 17.92 13.04 12.21
C GLN A 20 17.49 11.57 12.16
N GLY A 21 17.60 10.86 13.30
CA GLY A 21 17.16 9.47 13.41
C GLY A 21 15.64 9.33 13.19
N ALA A 22 15.13 8.09 13.18
CA ALA A 22 13.69 7.89 13.19
C ALA A 22 13.07 8.59 14.41
N GLY A 23 12.04 9.41 14.20
CA GLY A 23 11.26 9.97 15.31
C GLY A 23 10.67 8.84 16.15
N ILE A 24 10.52 9.07 17.46
CA ILE A 24 10.06 8.06 18.43
C ILE A 24 8.78 7.37 17.95
N GLY A 25 7.81 8.10 17.41
CA GLY A 25 6.60 7.53 16.85
C GLY A 25 6.83 6.49 15.75
N ARG A 26 7.73 6.79 14.79
CA ARG A 26 8.08 5.88 13.68
C ARG A 26 8.82 4.64 14.16
N LEU A 27 9.66 4.79 15.19
CA LEU A 27 10.34 3.67 15.84
C LEU A 27 9.35 2.76 16.55
N THR A 28 8.46 3.33 17.38
CA THR A 28 7.47 2.57 18.16
C THR A 28 6.57 1.74 17.24
N VAL A 29 5.96 2.35 16.22
CA VAL A 29 5.09 1.59 15.30
C VAL A 29 5.87 0.56 14.49
N GLY A 30 7.13 0.83 14.14
CA GLY A 30 7.98 -0.15 13.46
C GLY A 30 8.26 -1.38 14.35
N VAL A 31 8.60 -1.17 15.62
CA VAL A 31 8.85 -2.26 16.58
C VAL A 31 7.60 -3.07 16.86
N VAL A 32 6.46 -2.41 17.05
CA VAL A 32 5.18 -3.12 17.26
C VAL A 32 4.80 -3.93 16.03
N ALA A 33 4.98 -3.39 14.82
CA ALA A 33 4.75 -4.14 13.58
C ALA A 33 5.64 -5.39 13.52
N MET A 34 6.94 -5.27 13.81
CA MET A 34 7.87 -6.41 13.84
C MET A 34 7.42 -7.47 14.85
N ALA A 35 7.06 -7.07 16.07
CA ALA A 35 6.61 -7.99 17.11
C ALA A 35 5.31 -8.72 16.75
N ALA A 36 4.37 -8.03 16.10
CA ALA A 36 3.09 -8.61 15.67
C ALA A 36 3.23 -9.66 14.56
N THR A 37 4.30 -9.59 13.75
CA THR A 37 4.60 -10.54 12.68
C THR A 37 5.19 -11.86 13.20
N LEU A 38 5.91 -11.83 14.34
CA LEU A 38 6.67 -12.99 14.83
C LEU A 38 5.82 -14.25 15.08
N PRO A 39 4.62 -14.19 15.69
CA PRO A 39 3.81 -15.38 15.90
C PRO A 39 3.43 -16.09 14.60
N TYR A 40 3.07 -15.33 13.57
CA TYR A 40 2.71 -15.88 12.26
C TYR A 40 3.90 -16.54 11.57
N LEU A 41 5.04 -15.86 11.52
CA LEU A 41 6.27 -16.43 10.95
C LEU A 41 6.69 -17.69 11.70
N THR A 42 6.53 -17.73 13.03
CA THR A 42 6.83 -18.92 13.84
C THR A 42 5.93 -20.08 13.47
N ILE A 43 4.61 -19.88 13.36
CA ILE A 43 3.67 -20.92 12.93
C ILE A 43 4.03 -21.43 11.54
N LYS A 44 4.34 -20.52 10.59
CA LYS A 44 4.73 -20.92 9.23
C LYS A 44 6.06 -21.68 9.20
N THR A 45 7.05 -21.30 9.99
CA THR A 45 8.30 -22.07 10.12
C THR A 45 8.04 -23.46 10.68
N LEU A 46 7.18 -23.59 11.69
CA LEU A 46 6.79 -24.88 12.25
C LEU A 46 6.09 -25.76 11.19
N TRP A 47 5.15 -25.20 10.43
CA TRP A 47 4.48 -25.93 9.35
C TRP A 47 5.44 -26.34 8.22
N LEU A 48 6.35 -25.46 7.81
CA LEU A 48 7.36 -25.74 6.77
C LEU A 48 8.42 -26.76 7.23
N THR A 49 8.56 -26.99 8.53
CA THR A 49 9.43 -28.01 9.12
C THR A 49 8.66 -29.27 9.54
N GLY A 50 7.37 -29.38 9.17
CA GLY A 50 6.53 -30.55 9.39
C GLY A 50 5.85 -30.64 10.75
N HIS A 51 5.92 -29.60 11.59
CA HIS A 51 5.30 -29.62 12.91
C HIS A 51 3.79 -29.30 12.84
N PRO A 52 2.89 -30.17 13.37
CA PRO A 52 1.43 -30.06 13.23
C PRO A 52 0.76 -29.05 14.16
N VAL A 53 1.44 -27.96 14.52
CA VAL A 53 0.92 -27.02 15.51
C VAL A 53 -0.37 -26.37 15.02
N GLY A 54 -1.46 -26.54 15.78
CA GLY A 54 -2.74 -25.92 15.45
C GLY A 54 -3.45 -26.48 14.21
N VAL A 55 -2.97 -27.59 13.65
CA VAL A 55 -3.61 -28.31 12.55
C VAL A 55 -4.31 -29.56 13.13
N THR A 56 -5.48 -29.91 12.60
CA THR A 56 -6.23 -31.13 13.00
C THR A 56 -6.11 -32.25 11.99
N ASP A 57 -5.74 -31.94 10.75
CA ASP A 57 -5.46 -32.91 9.68
C ASP A 57 -4.00 -32.76 9.20
N GLU A 58 -3.14 -33.68 9.60
CA GLU A 58 -1.71 -33.63 9.26
C GLU A 58 -1.44 -33.88 7.76
N ALA A 59 -2.38 -34.48 7.02
CA ALA A 59 -2.25 -34.64 5.57
C ALA A 59 -2.12 -33.28 4.87
N LEU A 60 -2.77 -32.24 5.42
CA LEU A 60 -2.68 -30.86 4.95
C LEU A 60 -1.24 -30.31 4.96
N LEU A 61 -0.38 -30.76 5.87
CA LEU A 61 1.00 -30.28 5.95
C LEU A 61 1.94 -30.94 4.96
N ASN A 62 1.59 -32.13 4.50
CA ASN A 62 2.36 -32.88 3.50
C ASN A 62 1.90 -32.60 2.07
N ASP A 63 0.77 -31.90 1.91
CA ASP A 63 0.29 -31.45 0.60
C ASP A 63 1.28 -30.45 -0.04
N PRO A 64 1.85 -30.74 -1.22
CA PRO A 64 2.85 -29.88 -1.86
C PRO A 64 2.35 -28.46 -2.15
N THR A 65 1.06 -28.32 -2.47
CA THR A 65 0.44 -27.02 -2.72
C THR A 65 0.36 -26.21 -1.42
N MET A 66 -0.03 -26.84 -0.31
CA MET A 66 -0.04 -26.19 1.00
C MET A 66 1.36 -25.78 1.46
N VAL A 67 2.38 -26.62 1.22
CA VAL A 67 3.78 -26.25 1.49
C VAL A 67 4.17 -25.01 0.67
N GLY A 68 3.85 -25.00 -0.63
CA GLY A 68 4.11 -23.85 -1.51
C GLY A 68 3.40 -22.57 -1.03
N MET A 69 2.13 -22.67 -0.65
CA MET A 69 1.33 -21.54 -0.14
C MET A 69 1.83 -21.04 1.21
N ASN A 70 2.27 -21.94 2.10
CA ASN A 70 2.91 -21.59 3.36
C ASN A 70 4.24 -20.86 3.14
N ALA A 71 5.06 -21.33 2.20
CA ALA A 71 6.33 -20.69 1.85
C ALA A 71 6.12 -19.31 1.24
N MET A 72 5.15 -19.16 0.33
CA MET A 72 4.80 -17.86 -0.25
C MET A 72 4.36 -16.88 0.84
N THR A 73 3.39 -17.28 1.67
CA THR A 73 2.84 -16.38 2.68
C THR A 73 3.86 -16.05 3.79
N PHE A 74 4.76 -16.99 4.13
CA PHE A 74 5.94 -16.69 4.93
C PHE A 74 6.82 -15.63 4.28
N GLY A 75 7.13 -15.76 2.98
CA GLY A 75 7.94 -14.81 2.24
C GLY A 75 7.32 -13.41 2.20
N MET A 76 6.00 -13.33 2.01
CA MET A 76 5.27 -12.05 2.04
C MET A 76 5.42 -11.34 3.39
N ASP A 77 5.28 -12.07 4.50
CA ASP A 77 5.35 -11.49 5.83
C ASP A 77 6.80 -11.18 6.26
N ALA A 78 7.77 -11.98 5.80
CA ALA A 78 9.19 -11.69 5.94
C ALA A 78 9.59 -10.38 5.23
N VAL A 79 9.01 -10.09 4.07
CA VAL A 79 9.16 -8.79 3.39
C VAL A 79 8.54 -7.67 4.23
N GLY A 80 7.36 -7.89 4.81
CA GLY A 80 6.73 -6.96 5.75
C GLY A 80 7.63 -6.63 6.95
N LEU A 81 8.24 -7.66 7.55
CA LEU A 81 9.20 -7.53 8.64
C LEU A 81 10.44 -6.73 8.21
N ALA A 82 11.01 -7.01 7.05
CA ALA A 82 12.16 -6.29 6.50
C ALA A 82 11.84 -4.81 6.24
N LEU A 83 10.63 -4.48 5.80
CA LEU A 83 10.16 -3.11 5.61
C LEU A 83 9.99 -2.39 6.95
N ALA A 84 9.37 -3.04 7.94
CA ALA A 84 9.24 -2.50 9.28
C ALA A 84 10.63 -2.15 9.86
N LEU A 85 11.58 -3.08 9.77
CA LEU A 85 12.98 -2.82 10.14
C LEU A 85 13.57 -1.65 9.36
N SER A 86 13.34 -1.60 8.04
CA SER A 86 13.84 -0.50 7.20
C SER A 86 13.32 0.87 7.66
N PHE A 87 12.06 0.98 8.08
CA PHE A 87 11.50 2.26 8.55
C PHE A 87 12.05 2.72 9.90
N THR A 88 12.56 1.80 10.71
CA THR A 88 13.22 2.13 11.98
C THR A 88 14.68 2.55 11.82
N THR A 89 15.32 2.30 10.67
CA THR A 89 16.75 2.55 10.46
C THR A 89 17.03 3.73 9.53
N ARG A 90 18.19 4.39 9.72
CA ARG A 90 18.66 5.43 8.77
C ARG A 90 18.98 4.86 7.39
N ARG A 91 19.47 3.62 7.32
CA ARG A 91 19.78 2.95 6.06
C ARG A 91 18.53 2.73 5.21
N GLY A 92 17.38 2.45 5.83
CA GLY A 92 16.12 2.30 5.12
C GLY A 92 15.66 3.57 4.37
N MET A 93 16.07 4.76 4.81
CA MET A 93 15.80 6.01 4.06
C MET A 93 16.57 6.09 2.74
N ARG A 94 17.60 5.27 2.55
CA ARG A 94 18.45 5.23 1.35
C ARG A 94 18.03 4.16 0.34
N LEU A 95 17.07 3.29 0.68
CA LEU A 95 16.62 2.23 -0.23
C LEU A 95 16.07 2.82 -1.53
N PRO A 96 16.32 2.20 -2.71
CA PRO A 96 15.60 2.54 -3.93
C PRO A 96 14.08 2.59 -3.70
N GLY A 97 13.40 3.61 -4.22
CA GLY A 97 11.98 3.84 -3.94
C GLY A 97 11.09 2.66 -4.32
N TRP A 98 11.40 1.97 -5.43
CA TRP A 98 10.66 0.80 -5.90
C TRP A 98 10.69 -0.38 -4.93
N LEU A 99 11.81 -0.58 -4.20
CA LEU A 99 11.93 -1.64 -3.18
C LEU A 99 11.03 -1.39 -1.96
N VAL A 100 10.56 -0.16 -1.76
CA VAL A 100 9.63 0.19 -0.69
C VAL A 100 8.21 0.26 -1.21
N LEU A 101 8.00 0.96 -2.33
CA LEU A 101 6.67 1.26 -2.85
C LEU A 101 5.97 0.00 -3.38
N LEU A 102 6.65 -0.88 -4.12
CA LEU A 102 6.00 -2.06 -4.68
C LEU A 102 5.52 -3.02 -3.57
N PRO A 103 6.37 -3.45 -2.61
CA PRO A 103 5.90 -4.30 -1.51
C PRO A 103 4.80 -3.66 -0.67
N LEU A 104 4.89 -2.35 -0.41
CA LEU A 104 3.86 -1.68 0.37
C LEU A 104 2.58 -1.41 -0.38
N TRP A 105 2.61 -1.31 -1.70
CA TRP A 105 1.40 -1.23 -2.50
C TRP A 105 0.60 -2.53 -2.37
N VAL A 106 1.28 -3.67 -2.47
CA VAL A 106 0.71 -5.00 -2.23
C VAL A 106 0.25 -5.15 -0.77
N ALA A 107 1.11 -4.82 0.20
CA ALA A 107 0.77 -4.93 1.62
C ALA A 107 -0.40 -4.01 2.02
N SER A 108 -0.48 -2.80 1.46
CA SER A 108 -1.61 -1.89 1.70
C SER A 108 -2.92 -2.47 1.16
N GLY A 109 -2.89 -3.13 0.01
CA GLY A 109 -4.06 -3.81 -0.54
C GLY A 109 -4.55 -4.95 0.35
N LEU A 110 -3.63 -5.85 0.74
CA LEU A 110 -3.95 -7.02 1.57
C LEU A 110 -4.31 -6.62 3.01
N LEU A 111 -3.33 -6.05 3.73
CA LEU A 111 -3.49 -5.70 5.14
C LEU A 111 -4.49 -4.56 5.35
N GLY A 112 -4.59 -3.61 4.42
CA GLY A 112 -5.57 -2.52 4.53
C GLY A 112 -7.01 -3.02 4.53
N THR A 113 -7.30 -4.05 3.72
CA THR A 113 -8.61 -4.72 3.75
C THR A 113 -8.80 -5.47 5.07
N ILE A 114 -7.80 -6.25 5.51
CA ILE A 114 -7.87 -7.02 6.77
C ILE A 114 -8.14 -6.09 7.96
N VAL A 115 -7.36 -5.02 8.10
CA VAL A 115 -7.50 -4.01 9.16
C VAL A 115 -8.89 -3.36 9.16
N ALA A 116 -9.49 -3.17 7.98
CA ALA A 116 -10.81 -2.57 7.86
C ALA A 116 -11.94 -3.56 8.15
N THR A 117 -11.82 -4.83 7.73
CA THR A 117 -12.94 -5.77 7.77
C THR A 117 -12.93 -6.69 8.99
N VAL A 118 -11.77 -7.15 9.46
CA VAL A 118 -11.69 -8.12 10.56
C VAL A 118 -12.27 -7.56 11.87
N PRO A 119 -11.91 -6.35 12.33
CA PRO A 119 -12.48 -5.80 13.57
C PRO A 119 -14.01 -5.67 13.49
N LEU A 120 -14.53 -5.22 12.34
CA LEU A 120 -15.96 -5.09 12.11
C LEU A 120 -16.66 -6.45 12.12
N ALA A 121 -16.07 -7.45 11.44
CA ALA A 121 -16.59 -8.82 11.43
C ALA A 121 -16.57 -9.45 12.83
N PHE A 122 -15.55 -9.17 13.63
CA PHE A 122 -15.42 -9.67 15.00
C PHE A 122 -16.44 -9.02 15.93
N VAL A 123 -16.72 -7.72 15.80
CA VAL A 123 -17.78 -7.04 16.56
C VAL A 123 -19.16 -7.64 16.23
N ALA A 124 -19.41 -7.98 14.97
CA ALA A 124 -20.71 -8.51 14.54
C ALA A 124 -20.92 -9.99 14.90
N GLN A 125 -19.89 -10.83 14.81
CA GLN A 125 -20.03 -12.29 14.94
C GLN A 125 -19.37 -12.86 16.21
N GLY A 126 -18.46 -12.12 16.83
CA GLY A 126 -17.70 -12.58 18.00
C GLY A 126 -16.71 -13.71 17.64
N PRO A 127 -16.38 -14.59 18.61
CA PRO A 127 -15.41 -15.68 18.41
C PRO A 127 -15.78 -16.69 17.32
N SER A 128 -17.06 -16.81 16.95
CA SER A 128 -17.50 -17.73 15.89
C SER A 128 -16.92 -17.38 14.52
N LEU A 129 -16.48 -16.14 14.30
CA LEU A 129 -15.73 -15.73 13.10
C LEU A 129 -14.49 -16.59 12.86
N LEU A 130 -13.88 -17.10 13.92
CA LEU A 130 -12.62 -17.84 13.89
C LEU A 130 -12.84 -19.36 13.82
N ASP A 131 -14.08 -19.81 13.94
CA ASP A 131 -14.45 -21.21 13.83
C ASP A 131 -14.94 -21.51 12.41
N THR A 132 -14.01 -21.92 11.55
CA THR A 132 -14.29 -22.22 10.14
C THR A 132 -14.76 -23.65 9.91
N GLY A 133 -14.82 -24.50 10.95
CA GLY A 133 -15.06 -25.94 10.82
C GLY A 133 -14.00 -26.69 10.00
N GLY A 134 -12.90 -26.02 9.65
CA GLY A 134 -11.85 -26.55 8.79
C GLY A 134 -10.72 -27.27 9.54
N PRO A 135 -9.67 -27.71 8.82
CA PRO A 135 -8.55 -28.49 9.38
C PRO A 135 -7.57 -27.67 10.24
N ILE A 136 -7.91 -26.41 10.56
CA ILE A 136 -7.07 -25.48 11.34
C ILE A 136 -7.85 -25.05 12.57
N ARG A 137 -7.21 -25.12 13.74
CA ARG A 137 -7.84 -24.78 15.02
C ARG A 137 -8.15 -23.27 15.12
N PRO A 138 -9.27 -22.86 15.74
CA PRO A 138 -9.68 -21.45 15.84
C PRO A 138 -8.63 -20.48 16.42
N TRP A 139 -7.82 -20.93 17.38
CA TRP A 139 -6.78 -20.08 17.99
C TRP A 139 -5.69 -19.66 16.98
N VAL A 140 -5.44 -20.46 15.93
CA VAL A 140 -4.51 -20.11 14.86
C VAL A 140 -5.04 -18.90 14.12
N TYR A 141 -6.32 -18.93 13.71
CA TYR A 141 -6.97 -17.77 13.08
C TYR A 141 -6.96 -16.54 13.99
N ALA A 142 -7.20 -16.70 15.30
CA ALA A 142 -7.09 -15.61 16.27
C ALA A 142 -5.70 -14.97 16.24
N THR A 143 -4.66 -15.81 16.26
CA THR A 143 -3.25 -15.38 16.26
C THR A 143 -2.90 -14.68 14.95
N VAL A 144 -3.28 -15.26 13.81
CA VAL A 144 -2.96 -14.73 12.48
C VAL A 144 -3.71 -13.42 12.22
N TYR A 145 -5.03 -13.39 12.38
CA TYR A 145 -5.81 -12.19 12.08
C TYR A 145 -5.62 -11.08 13.12
N GLY A 146 -5.40 -11.43 14.39
CA GLY A 146 -5.01 -10.47 15.42
C GLY A 146 -3.64 -9.86 15.11
N GLY A 147 -2.65 -10.70 14.80
CA GLY A 147 -1.31 -10.28 14.39
C GLY A 147 -1.34 -9.39 13.15
N PHE A 148 -2.02 -9.81 12.08
CA PHE A 148 -2.19 -9.02 10.85
C PHE A 148 -2.92 -7.70 11.07
N SER A 149 -3.88 -7.62 11.99
CA SER A 149 -4.55 -6.37 12.32
C SER A 149 -3.58 -5.38 12.97
N VAL A 150 -2.83 -5.82 13.98
CA VAL A 150 -1.83 -4.98 14.66
C VAL A 150 -0.70 -4.60 13.69
N GLN A 151 -0.15 -5.59 12.99
CA GLN A 151 0.90 -5.39 11.98
C GLN A 151 0.44 -4.42 10.90
N GLY A 152 -0.77 -4.59 10.36
CA GLY A 152 -1.32 -3.73 9.32
C GLY A 152 -1.42 -2.28 9.78
N VAL A 153 -2.03 -2.02 10.95
CA VAL A 153 -2.13 -0.67 11.51
C VAL A 153 -0.75 -0.05 11.70
N CYS A 154 0.17 -0.77 12.32
CA CYS A 154 1.50 -0.26 12.66
C CYS A 154 2.38 -0.07 11.42
N LEU A 155 2.39 -1.02 10.47
CA LEU A 155 3.19 -0.95 9.24
C LEU A 155 2.68 0.15 8.31
N LEU A 156 1.36 0.29 8.15
CA LEU A 156 0.77 1.36 7.32
C LEU A 156 0.97 2.74 7.94
N THR A 157 0.94 2.84 9.28
CA THR A 157 1.31 4.07 9.99
C THR A 157 2.79 4.39 9.79
N ALA A 158 3.68 3.40 9.94
CA ALA A 158 5.11 3.55 9.71
C ALA A 158 5.38 4.02 8.28
N PHE A 159 4.66 3.46 7.30
CA PHE A 159 4.74 3.86 5.90
C PHE A 159 4.27 5.30 5.67
N ALA A 160 3.16 5.72 6.26
CA ALA A 160 2.66 7.09 6.16
C ALA A 160 3.69 8.10 6.70
N LEU A 161 4.32 7.79 7.84
CA LEU A 161 5.39 8.61 8.40
C LEU A 161 6.65 8.59 7.52
N TYR A 162 7.05 7.41 7.05
CA TYR A 162 8.20 7.25 6.16
C TYR A 162 8.06 8.03 4.85
N THR A 163 6.89 7.94 4.22
CA THR A 163 6.58 8.65 2.96
C THR A 163 6.49 10.15 3.15
N ARG A 164 5.92 10.61 4.27
CA ARG A 164 5.92 12.03 4.65
C ARG A 164 7.35 12.56 4.78
N ASP A 165 8.21 11.86 5.52
CA ASP A 165 9.59 12.29 5.76
C ASP A 165 10.43 12.26 4.48
N ARG A 166 10.21 11.26 3.61
CA ARG A 166 11.01 11.04 2.41
C ARG A 166 10.53 11.82 1.19
N TRP A 167 9.22 11.91 0.98
CA TRP A 167 8.58 12.41 -0.23
C TRP A 167 7.49 13.46 0.05
N GLY A 168 7.48 14.05 1.25
CA GLY A 168 6.48 15.05 1.64
C GLY A 168 6.35 16.22 0.66
N HIS A 169 7.46 16.66 0.06
CA HIS A 169 7.45 17.73 -0.95
C HIS A 169 6.63 17.37 -2.21
N VAL A 170 6.63 16.10 -2.64
CA VAL A 170 5.80 15.62 -3.76
C VAL A 170 4.35 15.46 -3.33
N LEU A 171 4.14 14.87 -2.15
CA LEU A 171 2.81 14.55 -1.62
C LEU A 171 1.97 15.78 -1.25
N LEU A 172 2.64 16.84 -0.78
CA LEU A 172 2.00 18.10 -0.40
C LEU A 172 1.90 19.10 -1.57
N ALA A 173 2.52 18.80 -2.72
CA ALA A 173 2.41 19.65 -3.89
C ALA A 173 0.93 19.76 -4.36
N PRO A 174 0.47 20.95 -4.77
CA PRO A 174 -0.88 21.13 -5.27
C PRO A 174 -1.12 20.31 -6.54
N LEU A 175 -2.25 19.59 -6.58
CA LEU A 175 -2.57 18.73 -7.70
C LEU A 175 -2.68 19.49 -9.03
N ALA A 176 -3.28 20.68 -9.00
CA ALA A 176 -3.53 21.51 -10.18
C ALA A 176 -2.27 22.14 -10.81
N ARG A 177 -1.11 22.14 -10.12
CA ARG A 177 0.15 22.71 -10.65
C ARG A 177 0.98 21.72 -11.45
N ALA A 178 0.52 20.48 -11.59
CA ALA A 178 1.27 19.49 -12.35
C ALA A 178 1.20 19.80 -13.84
N GLN A 179 2.36 20.09 -14.44
CA GLN A 179 2.49 20.16 -15.89
C GLN A 179 2.21 18.77 -16.49
N ALA A 180 1.54 18.75 -17.64
CA ALA A 180 1.29 17.52 -18.37
C ALA A 180 2.62 16.96 -18.91
N GLY A 181 2.99 15.75 -18.49
CA GLY A 181 4.14 15.05 -19.03
C GLY A 181 3.89 14.52 -20.45
N PRO A 182 4.94 14.04 -21.14
CA PRO A 182 4.84 13.52 -22.52
C PRO A 182 3.81 12.40 -22.68
N SER A 183 3.60 11.58 -21.64
CA SER A 183 2.63 10.48 -21.67
C SER A 183 1.21 10.86 -21.20
N ALA A 184 0.92 12.15 -20.95
CA ALA A 184 -0.35 12.58 -20.35
C ALA A 184 -1.59 12.16 -21.17
N ALA A 185 -1.54 12.19 -22.50
CA ALA A 185 -2.65 11.75 -23.33
C ALA A 185 -2.92 10.25 -23.17
N PHE A 186 -1.87 9.43 -23.19
CA PHE A 186 -1.95 7.99 -22.96
C PHE A 186 -2.45 7.65 -21.56
N GLN A 187 -1.90 8.30 -20.53
CA GLN A 187 -2.35 8.13 -19.14
C GLN A 187 -3.85 8.44 -18.98
N ARG A 188 -4.38 9.45 -19.68
CA ARG A 188 -5.83 9.77 -19.67
C ARG A 188 -6.67 8.66 -20.27
N VAL A 189 -6.24 8.08 -21.39
CA VAL A 189 -6.95 6.94 -22.03
C VAL A 189 -6.92 5.75 -21.08
N VAL A 190 -5.75 5.39 -20.56
CA VAL A 190 -5.57 4.29 -19.60
C VAL A 190 -6.44 4.48 -18.36
N ALA A 191 -6.41 5.66 -17.73
CA ALA A 191 -7.20 5.93 -16.53
C ALA A 191 -8.72 5.94 -16.82
N THR A 192 -9.14 6.37 -18.02
CA THR A 192 -10.56 6.33 -18.41
C THR A 192 -11.03 4.90 -18.68
N GLY A 193 -10.21 4.09 -19.38
CA GLY A 193 -10.50 2.67 -19.60
C GLY A 193 -10.53 1.88 -18.28
N ALA A 194 -9.54 2.11 -17.41
CA ALA A 194 -9.48 1.50 -16.09
C ALA A 194 -10.70 1.87 -15.23
N LEU A 195 -11.22 3.11 -15.33
CA LEU A 195 -12.47 3.50 -14.67
C LEU A 195 -13.65 2.67 -15.19
N GLY A 196 -13.79 2.51 -16.50
CA GLY A 196 -14.87 1.68 -17.07
C GLY A 196 -14.86 0.25 -16.53
N VAL A 197 -13.69 -0.40 -16.54
CA VAL A 197 -13.54 -1.76 -16.02
C VAL A 197 -13.75 -1.81 -14.50
N SER A 198 -13.22 -0.84 -13.74
CA SER A 198 -13.36 -0.79 -12.28
C SER A 198 -14.81 -0.55 -11.83
N VAL A 199 -15.61 0.18 -12.61
CA VAL A 199 -17.05 0.34 -12.36
C VAL A 199 -17.78 -0.98 -12.54
N LEU A 200 -17.44 -1.77 -13.56
CA LEU A 200 -18.03 -3.09 -13.76
C LEU A 200 -17.65 -4.04 -12.61
N LEU A 201 -16.35 -4.19 -12.33
CA LEU A 201 -15.84 -5.08 -11.28
C LEU A 201 -16.36 -4.66 -9.89
N GLY A 202 -16.26 -3.36 -9.58
CA GLY A 202 -16.73 -2.83 -8.32
C GLY A 202 -18.24 -2.91 -8.17
N GLY A 203 -18.99 -2.72 -9.26
CA GLY A 203 -20.43 -2.94 -9.31
C GLY A 203 -20.82 -4.38 -9.03
N THR A 204 -20.11 -5.35 -9.61
CA THR A 204 -20.30 -6.78 -9.31
C THR A 204 -20.03 -7.11 -7.84
N ARG A 205 -18.94 -6.58 -7.27
CA ARG A 205 -18.64 -6.74 -5.83
C ARG A 205 -19.73 -6.14 -4.95
N LEU A 206 -20.21 -4.93 -5.27
CA LEU A 206 -21.30 -4.28 -4.52
C LEU A 206 -22.62 -5.06 -4.65
N TYR A 207 -22.88 -5.65 -5.81
CA TYR A 207 -24.03 -6.54 -6.02
C TYR A 207 -23.96 -7.78 -5.11
N TRP A 208 -22.81 -8.45 -5.02
CA TRP A 208 -22.62 -9.57 -4.10
C TRP A 208 -22.72 -9.14 -2.63
N ALA A 209 -22.19 -7.98 -2.29
CA ALA A 209 -22.34 -7.39 -0.95
C ALA A 209 -23.82 -7.09 -0.60
N ALA A 210 -24.66 -6.81 -1.60
CA ALA A 210 -26.10 -6.59 -1.42
C ALA A 210 -26.91 -7.90 -1.38
N GLY A 211 -26.27 -9.08 -1.39
CA GLY A 211 -26.92 -10.39 -1.35
C GLY A 211 -27.21 -10.99 -2.72
N GLY A 212 -26.62 -10.43 -3.79
CA GLY A 212 -26.64 -11.06 -5.10
C GLY A 212 -25.77 -12.31 -5.15
N ASP A 213 -26.21 -13.33 -5.88
CA ASP A 213 -25.54 -14.62 -6.01
C ASP A 213 -25.12 -14.95 -7.45
N ALA A 214 -25.57 -14.15 -8.43
CA ALA A 214 -25.29 -14.40 -9.84
C ALA A 214 -23.78 -14.46 -10.12
N GLY A 215 -23.37 -15.55 -10.77
CA GLY A 215 -21.99 -15.79 -11.19
C GLY A 215 -21.04 -16.29 -10.09
N LEU A 216 -21.53 -16.47 -8.85
CA LEU A 216 -20.81 -17.17 -7.79
C LEU A 216 -20.83 -18.70 -8.03
N PRO A 217 -19.80 -19.43 -7.56
CA PRO A 217 -19.84 -20.90 -7.54
C PRO A 217 -21.06 -21.43 -6.78
N PRO A 218 -21.67 -22.56 -7.18
CA PRO A 218 -22.89 -23.08 -6.56
C PRO A 218 -22.77 -23.27 -5.04
N ALA A 219 -21.63 -23.73 -4.54
CA ALA A 219 -21.37 -23.88 -3.12
C ALA A 219 -21.41 -22.55 -2.36
N MET A 220 -20.91 -21.46 -2.98
CA MET A 220 -20.93 -20.12 -2.39
C MET A 220 -22.31 -19.46 -2.50
N ALA A 221 -23.03 -19.67 -3.62
CA ALA A 221 -24.38 -19.15 -3.81
C ALA A 221 -25.40 -19.79 -2.86
N ALA A 222 -25.22 -21.07 -2.53
CA ALA A 222 -26.09 -21.79 -1.58
C ALA A 222 -25.78 -21.50 -0.11
N ALA A 223 -24.59 -20.98 0.20
CA ALA A 223 -24.17 -20.68 1.57
C ALA A 223 -24.77 -19.36 2.05
N PRO A 224 -25.18 -19.25 3.33
CA PRO A 224 -25.54 -17.96 3.92
C PRO A 224 -24.39 -16.96 3.76
N HIS A 225 -24.69 -15.77 3.24
CA HIS A 225 -23.70 -14.71 3.11
C HIS A 225 -23.18 -14.33 4.51
N SER A 226 -21.95 -14.72 4.81
CA SER A 226 -21.31 -14.31 6.06
C SER A 226 -21.17 -12.78 6.09
N PHE A 227 -21.35 -12.18 7.26
CA PHE A 227 -21.19 -10.73 7.41
C PHE A 227 -19.80 -10.25 6.98
N ASN A 228 -18.76 -11.07 7.22
CA ASN A 228 -17.41 -10.77 6.74
C ASN A 228 -17.32 -10.74 5.20
N ALA A 229 -17.96 -11.67 4.50
CA ALA A 229 -17.98 -11.68 3.03
C ALA A 229 -18.64 -10.40 2.48
N VAL A 230 -19.80 -10.03 3.03
CA VAL A 230 -20.54 -8.81 2.67
C VAL A 230 -19.67 -7.56 2.84
N VAL A 231 -19.02 -7.42 4.00
CA VAL A 231 -18.15 -6.28 4.30
C VAL A 231 -16.94 -6.25 3.37
N GLN A 232 -16.33 -7.40 3.08
CA GLN A 232 -15.19 -7.47 2.18
C GLN A 232 -15.56 -7.09 0.75
N ASP A 233 -16.64 -7.64 0.20
CA ASP A 233 -17.08 -7.31 -1.16
C ASP A 233 -17.51 -5.84 -1.25
N GLY A 234 -18.21 -5.32 -0.24
CA GLY A 234 -18.58 -3.91 -0.16
C GLY A 234 -17.35 -2.99 -0.17
N LEU A 235 -16.37 -3.27 0.68
CA LEU A 235 -15.12 -2.49 0.75
C LEU A 235 -14.32 -2.57 -0.55
N LYS A 236 -14.12 -3.78 -1.09
CA LYS A 236 -13.37 -3.99 -2.35
C LYS A 236 -14.05 -3.26 -3.51
N GLY A 237 -15.38 -3.33 -3.60
CA GLY A 237 -16.16 -2.63 -4.62
C GLY A 237 -16.02 -1.11 -4.53
N LEU A 238 -16.15 -0.54 -3.32
CA LEU A 238 -15.95 0.90 -3.09
C LEU A 238 -14.52 1.35 -3.41
N LEU A 239 -13.52 0.55 -3.02
CA LEU A 239 -12.11 0.83 -3.30
C LEU A 239 -11.78 0.74 -4.79
N ALA A 240 -12.35 -0.21 -5.53
CA ALA A 240 -12.15 -0.32 -6.97
C ALA A 240 -12.66 0.94 -7.70
N VAL A 241 -13.91 1.32 -7.47
CA VAL A 241 -14.52 2.51 -8.10
C VAL A 241 -13.83 3.79 -7.63
N GLY A 242 -13.69 3.97 -6.32
CA GLY A 242 -13.08 5.14 -5.71
C GLY A 242 -11.62 5.32 -6.16
N GLY A 243 -10.85 4.23 -6.22
CA GLY A 243 -9.46 4.23 -6.68
C GLY A 243 -9.32 4.66 -8.13
N ALA A 244 -10.18 4.17 -9.02
CA ALA A 244 -10.15 4.56 -10.43
C ALA A 244 -10.60 6.01 -10.66
N VAL A 245 -11.65 6.46 -9.95
CA VAL A 245 -12.08 7.86 -9.96
C VAL A 245 -10.96 8.78 -9.46
N ALA A 246 -10.28 8.40 -8.37
CA ALA A 246 -9.19 9.16 -7.81
C ALA A 246 -7.97 9.21 -8.76
N LEU A 247 -7.60 8.09 -9.38
CA LEU A 247 -6.54 8.05 -10.40
C LEU A 247 -6.87 8.99 -11.57
N LEU A 248 -8.11 8.94 -12.07
CA LEU A 248 -8.55 9.81 -13.15
C LEU A 248 -8.52 11.29 -12.77
N ALA A 249 -8.88 11.62 -11.52
CA ALA A 249 -8.75 12.97 -11.00
C ALA A 249 -7.28 13.43 -10.94
N VAL A 250 -6.36 12.54 -10.55
CA VAL A 250 -4.91 12.83 -10.53
C VAL A 250 -4.37 13.08 -11.93
N VAL A 251 -4.69 12.20 -12.89
CA VAL A 251 -4.25 12.28 -14.29
C VAL A 251 -4.81 13.51 -15.00
N ARG A 252 -6.04 13.91 -14.69
CA ARG A 252 -6.65 15.15 -15.23
C ARG A 252 -6.29 16.40 -14.44
N ALA A 253 -5.45 16.29 -13.41
CA ALA A 253 -5.09 17.37 -12.49
C ALA A 253 -6.31 18.12 -11.91
N ARG A 254 -7.42 17.40 -11.68
CA ARG A 254 -8.69 17.97 -11.19
C ARG A 254 -8.71 18.01 -9.67
N GLY A 255 -8.51 19.19 -9.09
CA GLY A 255 -8.67 19.44 -7.65
C GLY A 255 -7.78 20.56 -7.14
N ARG A 256 -8.16 21.17 -6.01
CA ARG A 256 -7.42 22.29 -5.39
C ARG A 256 -6.57 21.86 -4.18
N GLY A 257 -6.64 20.60 -3.80
CA GLY A 257 -5.96 20.04 -2.63
C GLY A 257 -4.56 19.46 -2.92
N PRO A 258 -3.89 18.97 -1.86
CA PRO A 258 -2.61 18.30 -2.00
C PRO A 258 -2.76 16.93 -2.69
N LEU A 259 -1.72 16.51 -3.42
CA LEU A 259 -1.70 15.27 -4.20
C LEU A 259 -1.99 14.02 -3.37
N TRP A 260 -1.53 13.97 -2.11
CA TRP A 260 -1.67 12.77 -1.29
C TRP A 260 -3.11 12.29 -1.13
N ARG A 261 -4.10 13.20 -1.12
CA ARG A 261 -5.52 12.83 -0.90
C ARG A 261 -6.03 11.85 -1.97
N PRO A 262 -6.12 12.23 -3.26
CA PRO A 262 -6.57 11.30 -4.28
C PRO A 262 -5.53 10.20 -4.55
N LEU A 263 -4.24 10.46 -4.31
CA LEU A 263 -3.20 9.43 -4.48
C LEU A 263 -3.39 8.27 -3.50
N THR A 264 -3.72 8.53 -2.23
CA THR A 264 -3.98 7.47 -1.24
C THR A 264 -5.17 6.62 -1.65
N VAL A 265 -6.25 7.22 -2.15
CA VAL A 265 -7.43 6.48 -2.61
C VAL A 265 -7.10 5.63 -3.84
N ALA A 266 -6.39 6.19 -4.83
CA ALA A 266 -5.93 5.46 -6.00
C ALA A 266 -4.97 4.31 -5.64
N TRP A 267 -4.07 4.54 -4.68
CA TRP A 267 -3.13 3.56 -4.14
C TRP A 267 -3.85 2.39 -3.49
N LEU A 268 -4.78 2.66 -2.57
CA LEU A 268 -5.53 1.63 -1.86
C LEU A 268 -6.43 0.86 -2.82
N GLY A 269 -7.12 1.54 -3.74
CA GLY A 269 -7.99 0.90 -4.73
C GLY A 269 -7.21 -0.04 -5.66
N SER A 270 -6.21 0.49 -6.35
CA SER A 270 -5.37 -0.32 -7.25
C SER A 270 -4.65 -1.45 -6.54
N GLY A 271 -4.12 -1.19 -5.34
CA GLY A 271 -3.40 -2.18 -4.54
C GLY A 271 -4.31 -3.30 -4.05
N THR A 272 -5.54 -2.96 -3.63
CA THR A 272 -6.55 -3.94 -3.21
C THR A 272 -6.94 -4.84 -4.38
N MET A 273 -7.28 -4.24 -5.54
CA MET A 273 -7.64 -5.00 -6.74
C MET A 273 -6.50 -5.93 -7.18
N PHE A 274 -5.28 -5.39 -7.28
CA PHE A 274 -4.13 -6.18 -7.70
C PHE A 274 -3.82 -7.31 -6.72
N ALA A 275 -3.66 -6.98 -5.43
CA ALA A 275 -3.12 -7.92 -4.47
C ALA A 275 -4.10 -9.03 -4.10
N TRP A 276 -5.39 -8.71 -3.89
CA TRP A 276 -6.40 -9.73 -3.62
C TRP A 276 -6.75 -10.54 -4.87
N GLY A 277 -6.83 -9.89 -6.04
CA GLY A 277 -7.02 -10.58 -7.30
C GLY A 277 -5.90 -11.59 -7.55
N LEU A 278 -4.65 -11.17 -7.42
CA LEU A 278 -3.49 -12.02 -7.64
C LEU A 278 -3.43 -13.17 -6.63
N TYR A 279 -3.68 -12.88 -5.35
CA TYR A 279 -3.72 -13.90 -4.30
C TYR A 279 -4.79 -14.95 -4.59
N ALA A 280 -5.98 -14.54 -4.99
CA ALA A 280 -7.07 -15.45 -5.33
C ALA A 280 -6.79 -16.26 -6.62
N MET A 281 -6.16 -15.64 -7.62
CA MET A 281 -5.72 -16.34 -8.83
C MET A 281 -4.66 -17.38 -8.52
N LEU A 282 -3.72 -17.10 -7.61
CA LEU A 282 -2.74 -18.09 -7.22
C LEU A 282 -3.41 -19.27 -6.52
N LEU A 283 -4.30 -19.03 -5.55
CA LEU A 283 -5.06 -20.09 -4.88
C LEU A 283 -5.80 -20.98 -5.89
N THR A 284 -6.43 -20.34 -6.89
CA THR A 284 -7.18 -21.03 -7.94
C THR A 284 -6.27 -21.88 -8.85
N VAL A 285 -5.16 -21.31 -9.33
CA VAL A 285 -4.25 -21.98 -10.27
C VAL A 285 -3.47 -23.11 -9.61
N THR A 286 -3.18 -23.00 -8.31
CA THR A 286 -2.46 -24.04 -7.58
C THR A 286 -3.38 -25.12 -7.02
N ASP A 287 -4.70 -24.98 -7.15
CA ASP A 287 -5.70 -25.84 -6.50
C ASP A 287 -5.45 -25.93 -4.98
N ALA A 288 -5.31 -24.77 -4.34
CA ALA A 288 -4.96 -24.71 -2.92
C ALA A 288 -6.06 -25.37 -2.07
N PRO A 289 -5.73 -26.30 -1.13
CA PRO A 289 -6.72 -26.99 -0.31
C PRO A 289 -7.59 -26.09 0.59
N LEU A 290 -7.11 -24.88 0.89
CA LEU A 290 -7.85 -23.84 1.61
C LEU A 290 -8.44 -22.76 0.67
N GLY A 291 -8.30 -22.94 -0.64
CA GLY A 291 -8.91 -22.12 -1.67
C GLY A 291 -10.39 -22.46 -1.83
N GLY A 292 -11.18 -21.50 -2.30
CA GLY A 292 -12.57 -21.74 -2.70
C GLY A 292 -12.64 -22.43 -4.07
N GLU A 293 -13.84 -22.90 -4.44
CA GLU A 293 -14.05 -23.55 -5.74
C GLU A 293 -13.61 -22.65 -6.92
N PRO A 294 -12.72 -23.15 -7.80
CA PRO A 294 -12.35 -22.48 -9.04
C PRO A 294 -13.54 -22.23 -9.95
N GLY A 295 -13.59 -21.03 -10.54
CA GLY A 295 -14.36 -20.78 -11.77
C GLY A 295 -15.54 -19.80 -11.63
N GLY A 296 -16.41 -19.84 -12.64
CA GLY A 296 -17.53 -18.91 -12.78
C GLY A 296 -17.12 -17.46 -13.07
N ALA A 297 -18.05 -16.53 -12.85
CA ALA A 297 -17.79 -15.10 -12.99
C ALA A 297 -16.82 -14.59 -11.92
N LEU A 298 -16.76 -15.24 -10.75
CA LEU A 298 -15.83 -14.91 -9.67
C LEU A 298 -14.36 -14.99 -10.12
N GLY A 299 -13.96 -16.06 -10.81
CA GLY A 299 -12.60 -16.18 -11.34
C GLY A 299 -12.27 -15.07 -12.35
N LEU A 300 -13.21 -14.72 -13.23
CA LEU A 300 -13.03 -13.61 -14.17
C LEU A 300 -12.90 -12.26 -13.45
N VAL A 301 -13.73 -12.00 -12.44
CA VAL A 301 -13.61 -10.78 -11.62
C VAL A 301 -12.23 -10.68 -10.99
N GLN A 302 -11.74 -11.76 -10.38
CA GLN A 302 -10.40 -11.79 -9.75
C GLN A 302 -9.26 -11.57 -10.77
N LEU A 303 -9.36 -12.18 -11.95
CA LEU A 303 -8.40 -11.97 -13.04
C LEU A 303 -8.38 -10.49 -13.48
N PHE A 304 -9.55 -9.93 -13.78
CA PHE A 304 -9.65 -8.55 -14.25
C PHE A 304 -9.33 -7.55 -13.14
N GLU A 305 -9.59 -7.85 -11.86
CA GLU A 305 -9.11 -7.06 -10.72
C GLU A 305 -7.58 -7.02 -10.70
N THR A 306 -6.93 -8.17 -10.89
CA THR A 306 -5.47 -8.27 -10.96
C THR A 306 -4.91 -7.38 -12.06
N LEU A 307 -5.41 -7.55 -13.29
CA LEU A 307 -4.92 -6.81 -14.46
C LEU A 307 -5.21 -5.31 -14.34
N THR A 308 -6.42 -4.94 -13.92
CA THR A 308 -6.82 -3.53 -13.80
C THR A 308 -6.06 -2.83 -12.69
N GLY A 309 -5.88 -3.48 -11.54
CA GLY A 309 -5.06 -2.97 -10.45
C GLY A 309 -3.61 -2.73 -10.87
N LEU A 310 -3.01 -3.68 -11.61
CA LEU A 310 -1.66 -3.53 -12.17
C LEU A 310 -1.56 -2.35 -13.13
N VAL A 311 -2.50 -2.22 -14.08
CA VAL A 311 -2.55 -1.10 -15.03
C VAL A 311 -2.67 0.24 -14.32
N MET A 312 -3.53 0.33 -13.30
CA MET A 312 -3.69 1.54 -12.48
C MET A 312 -2.42 1.86 -11.71
N GLY A 313 -1.77 0.86 -11.10
CA GLY A 313 -0.51 1.01 -10.36
C GLY A 313 0.62 1.51 -11.26
N MET A 314 0.79 0.93 -12.45
CA MET A 314 1.77 1.36 -13.44
C MET A 314 1.50 2.79 -13.92
N CYS A 315 0.24 3.13 -14.23
CA CYS A 315 -0.15 4.49 -14.61
C CYS A 315 0.22 5.51 -13.52
N GLY A 316 -0.06 5.19 -12.25
CA GLY A 316 0.34 6.01 -11.10
C GLY A 316 1.86 6.14 -10.95
N ALA A 317 2.61 5.05 -11.17
CA ALA A 317 4.07 5.05 -11.10
C ALA A 317 4.70 5.95 -12.18
N PHE A 318 4.25 5.86 -13.43
CA PHE A 318 4.70 6.74 -14.52
C PHE A 318 4.38 8.21 -14.22
N LEU A 319 3.18 8.50 -13.73
CA LEU A 319 2.78 9.84 -13.36
C LEU A 319 3.66 10.44 -12.26
N LEU A 320 4.02 9.65 -11.25
CA LEU A 320 4.93 10.10 -10.18
C LEU A 320 6.37 10.28 -10.68
N ALA A 321 6.84 9.41 -11.58
CA ALA A 321 8.18 9.51 -12.17
C ALA A 321 8.34 10.79 -13.00
N GLU A 322 7.35 11.11 -13.86
CA GLU A 322 7.34 12.33 -14.68
C GLU A 322 7.24 13.61 -13.83
N ARG A 323 6.47 13.58 -12.74
CA ARG A 323 6.39 14.71 -11.80
C ARG A 323 7.72 14.94 -11.07
N GLY A 324 8.42 13.86 -10.71
CA GLY A 324 9.72 13.93 -10.05
C GLY A 324 10.82 14.51 -10.93
N SER A 325 10.81 14.23 -12.24
CA SER A 325 11.78 14.80 -13.19
C SER A 325 11.51 16.28 -13.49
N GLY A 326 10.24 16.68 -13.64
CA GLY A 326 9.85 18.07 -13.89
C GLY A 326 10.30 19.03 -12.78
N VAL A 327 10.17 18.63 -11.50
CA VAL A 327 10.63 19.44 -10.35
C VAL A 327 12.15 19.67 -10.38
N ARG A 328 12.92 18.65 -10.77
CA ARG A 328 14.39 18.76 -10.87
C ARG A 328 14.82 19.71 -12.00
N HIS A 329 14.14 19.68 -13.14
CA HIS A 329 14.44 20.59 -14.25
C HIS A 329 14.10 22.05 -13.93
N VAL A 330 12.99 22.32 -13.24
CA VAL A 330 12.63 23.68 -12.81
C VAL A 330 13.65 24.25 -11.82
N GLN A 331 14.06 23.45 -10.83
CA GLN A 331 15.11 23.88 -9.88
C GLN A 331 16.46 24.12 -10.57
N ALA A 332 16.84 23.27 -11.53
CA ALA A 332 18.07 23.44 -12.30
C ALA A 332 18.05 24.68 -13.21
N ALA A 333 16.89 25.08 -13.72
CA ALA A 333 16.72 26.28 -14.54
C ALA A 333 16.64 27.58 -13.72
N GLN A 334 16.14 27.55 -12.48
CA GLN A 334 16.05 28.72 -11.61
C GLN A 334 17.40 29.12 -10.99
N HIS A 335 18.26 28.14 -10.68
CA HIS A 335 19.54 28.38 -10.01
C HIS A 335 20.56 29.23 -10.82
N PRO A 336 20.63 29.15 -12.16
CA PRO A 336 21.41 30.06 -13.01
C PRO A 336 20.84 31.49 -13.05
N LEU A 337 19.51 31.62 -13.17
CA LEU A 337 18.83 32.92 -13.28
C LEU A 337 18.98 33.75 -11.98
N GLU A 338 18.85 33.10 -10.83
CA GLU A 338 19.09 33.75 -9.52
C GLU A 338 20.56 34.15 -9.31
N ARG A 339 21.51 33.50 -10.01
CA ARG A 339 22.92 33.90 -9.99
C ARG A 339 23.17 35.11 -10.87
N GLU A 340 22.58 35.15 -12.06
CA GLU A 340 22.70 36.29 -12.98
C GLU A 340 22.07 37.56 -12.40
N ASP A 341 20.89 37.46 -11.79
CA ASP A 341 20.24 38.61 -11.10
C ASP A 341 21.10 39.12 -9.93
N ARG A 342 21.68 38.23 -9.13
CA ARG A 342 22.58 38.62 -8.03
C ARG A 342 23.88 39.25 -8.51
N GLU A 343 24.40 38.84 -9.66
CA GLU A 343 25.58 39.48 -10.27
C GLU A 343 25.23 40.81 -10.94
N GLY A 344 24.03 40.94 -11.52
CA GLY A 344 23.48 42.18 -12.04
C GLY A 344 23.32 43.25 -10.95
N ASP A 345 22.71 42.90 -9.82
CA ASP A 345 22.53 43.79 -8.67
C ASP A 345 23.86 44.23 -8.04
N ARG A 346 24.86 43.33 -8.00
CA ARG A 346 26.21 43.68 -7.54
C ARG A 346 26.91 44.66 -8.48
N ARG A 347 26.76 44.50 -9.80
CA ARG A 347 27.34 45.42 -10.79
C ARG A 347 26.63 46.78 -10.84
N ALA A 348 25.34 46.83 -10.51
CA ALA A 348 24.60 48.09 -10.39
C ALA A 348 25.02 48.88 -9.13
N ALA A 349 25.29 48.19 -8.02
CA ALA A 349 25.78 48.82 -6.79
C ALA A 349 27.18 49.44 -6.95
N ASP A 350 28.07 48.84 -7.75
CA ASP A 350 29.43 49.34 -7.99
C ASP A 350 29.51 50.57 -8.92
N ARG A 351 28.43 50.92 -9.63
CA ARG A 351 28.40 52.10 -10.53
C ARG A 351 27.79 53.36 -9.92
N GLY A 352 27.39 53.33 -8.64
CA GLY A 352 26.77 54.46 -7.94
C GLY A 352 27.73 55.45 -7.27
N HIS A 353 29.05 55.24 -7.37
CA HIS A 353 30.07 56.09 -6.76
C HIS A 353 31.12 56.50 -7.79
N GLY A 354 30.80 57.52 -8.58
CA GLY A 354 31.69 58.20 -9.51
C GLY A 354 31.14 59.56 -9.85
#